data_AF-A0A0Q6PJZ6-F1
#
_entry.id   AF-A0A0Q6PJZ6-F1
#
_cell.length_a   1.000
_cell.length_b   1.000
_cell.length_c   1.000
_cell.angle_alpha   90.00
_cell.angle_beta   90.00
_cell.angle_gamma   90.00
#
_symmetry.space_group_name_H-M   'P 1'
#
loop_
_entity.id
_entity.type
_entity.pdbx_description
1 polymer ?
#
loop_
_entity_poly.entity_id
_entity_poly.type
_entity_poly.pdbx_seq_one_letter_code
_entity_poly.pdbx_strand_id
1 'polypeptide(L)'
;MPSEIDPAGSDQPPDLDEPGVWFVETASGTRVLVLVACTPTGEHITVVTRFTPSSHGSALNGVPMTVKCVTDPRVGERWHMIVLALDPKHEIAQQIAEGGVPAYVTTPIVSIRRLE
;
A
#
# COMPACT_ATOMS: atom_id res chain seq x y z
N MET A 1 -32.09 -24.43 0.01
CA MET A 1 -31.52 -23.26 -0.69
C MET A 1 -30.06 -23.19 -0.30
N PRO A 2 -29.09 -23.24 -1.22
CA PRO A 2 -27.69 -23.09 -0.86
C PRO A 2 -27.43 -21.62 -0.51
N SER A 3 -26.76 -21.42 0.62
CA SER A 3 -26.48 -20.15 1.27
C SER A 3 -25.80 -19.15 0.33
N GLU A 4 -26.31 -17.93 0.26
CA GLU A 4 -25.62 -16.77 -0.30
C GLU A 4 -24.31 -16.60 0.46
N ILE A 5 -23.21 -16.65 -0.28
CA ILE A 5 -21.92 -16.15 0.18
C ILE A 5 -22.06 -14.63 0.15
N ASP A 6 -22.13 -14.00 1.32
CA ASP A 6 -22.07 -12.55 1.45
C ASP A 6 -20.81 -12.02 0.75
N PRO A 7 -20.89 -11.24 -0.34
CA PRO A 7 -19.71 -10.64 -0.96
C PRO A 7 -19.26 -9.37 -0.23
N ALA A 8 -19.87 -9.03 0.90
CA ALA A 8 -19.58 -7.83 1.68
C ALA A 8 -18.36 -8.02 2.60
N GLY A 9 -17.20 -8.30 2.00
CA GLY A 9 -15.94 -7.87 2.61
C GLY A 9 -15.97 -6.35 2.57
N SER A 10 -16.12 -5.71 3.72
CA SER A 10 -16.43 -4.29 3.84
C SER A 10 -15.52 -3.44 2.94
N ASP A 11 -16.15 -2.75 1.99
CA ASP A 11 -15.57 -1.73 1.11
C ASP A 11 -15.22 -0.45 1.92
N GLN A 12 -14.74 -0.63 3.13
CA GLN A 12 -14.37 0.45 4.03
C GLN A 12 -12.92 0.83 3.71
N PRO A 13 -12.66 2.10 3.32
CA PRO A 13 -11.29 2.55 3.10
C PRO A 13 -10.47 2.29 4.37
N PRO A 14 -9.17 2.00 4.24
CA PRO A 14 -8.34 1.77 5.41
C PRO A 14 -8.38 3.03 6.25
N ASP A 15 -8.81 2.88 7.49
CA ASP A 15 -8.61 3.90 8.48
C ASP A 15 -7.11 3.90 8.80
N LEU A 16 -6.40 4.90 8.26
CA LEU A 16 -4.97 5.05 8.49
C LEU A 16 -4.66 5.52 9.92
N ASP A 17 -5.69 5.86 10.69
CA ASP A 17 -5.63 6.17 12.12
C ASP A 17 -5.96 4.95 13.00
N GLU A 18 -6.07 3.75 12.44
CA GLU A 18 -6.14 2.49 13.18
C GLU A 18 -4.97 1.57 12.83
N PRO A 19 -4.41 0.82 13.80
CA PRO A 19 -3.48 -0.25 13.47
C PRO A 19 -4.16 -1.38 12.71
N GLY A 20 -3.49 -1.90 11.69
CA GLY A 20 -4.02 -3.00 10.91
C GLY A 20 -3.20 -3.32 9.68
N VAL A 21 -3.66 -4.35 8.97
CA VAL A 21 -3.11 -4.73 7.68
C VAL A 21 -4.23 -4.71 6.66
N TRP A 22 -3.97 -4.10 5.51
CA TRP A 22 -4.90 -4.07 4.38
C TRP A 22 -4.23 -4.58 3.14
N PHE A 23 -5.05 -5.16 2.28
CA PHE A 23 -4.69 -5.56 0.95
C PHE A 23 -5.48 -4.69 -0.04
N VAL A 24 -4.76 -3.99 -0.90
CA VAL A 24 -5.31 -3.09 -1.92
C VAL A 24 -4.98 -3.65 -3.29
N GLU A 25 -5.97 -3.77 -4.16
CA GLU A 25 -5.77 -4.13 -5.56
C GLU A 25 -6.07 -2.95 -6.46
N THR A 26 -5.33 -2.85 -7.56
CA THR A 26 -5.44 -1.75 -8.52
C THR A 26 -5.79 -2.26 -9.90
N ALA A 27 -6.28 -1.38 -10.78
CA ALA A 27 -6.73 -1.72 -12.12
C ALA A 27 -5.61 -2.28 -13.02
N SER A 28 -4.33 -2.03 -12.71
CA SER A 28 -3.20 -2.65 -13.42
C SER A 28 -2.86 -4.06 -12.92
N GLY A 29 -3.64 -4.61 -11.99
CA GLY A 29 -3.33 -5.88 -11.30
C GLY A 29 -2.19 -5.75 -10.29
N THR A 30 -1.77 -4.54 -9.94
CA THR A 30 -0.81 -4.33 -8.85
C THR A 30 -1.52 -4.50 -7.52
N ARG A 31 -0.90 -5.29 -6.64
CA ARG A 31 -1.37 -5.57 -5.28
C ARG A 31 -0.50 -4.81 -4.30
N VAL A 32 -1.08 -4.12 -3.35
CA VAL A 32 -0.37 -3.35 -2.33
C VAL A 32 -0.79 -3.86 -0.96
N LEU A 33 0.19 -4.33 -0.19
CA LEU A 33 0.01 -4.62 1.22
C LEU A 33 0.28 -3.33 1.99
N VAL A 34 -0.67 -2.90 2.82
CA VAL A 34 -0.58 -1.70 3.65
C VAL A 34 -0.59 -2.15 5.10
N LEU A 35 0.43 -1.78 5.87
CA LEU A 35 0.51 -1.96 7.30
C LEU A 35 0.42 -0.58 7.95
N VAL A 36 -0.49 -0.42 8.90
CA VAL A 36 -0.50 0.72 9.83
C VAL A 36 -0.17 0.17 11.21
N ALA A 37 0.85 0.75 11.85
CA ALA A 37 1.31 0.34 13.17
C ALA A 37 1.56 1.58 14.04
N CYS A 38 1.38 1.44 15.36
CA CYS A 38 1.78 2.48 16.32
C CYS A 38 3.23 2.28 16.75
N THR A 39 3.99 3.36 16.82
CA THR A 39 5.25 3.43 17.55
C THR A 39 5.01 3.34 19.07
N PRO A 40 6.06 3.08 19.87
CA PRO A 40 5.97 3.16 21.33
C PRO A 40 5.53 4.53 21.86
N THR A 41 5.71 5.60 21.08
CA THR A 41 5.30 6.97 21.40
C THR A 41 3.86 7.28 20.96
N GLY A 42 3.16 6.32 20.35
CA GLY A 42 1.76 6.47 19.90
C GLY A 42 1.60 7.08 18.51
N GLU A 43 2.69 7.40 17.80
CA GLU A 43 2.64 7.87 16.42
C GLU A 43 2.37 6.71 15.45
N HIS A 44 1.53 6.95 14.44
CA HIS A 44 1.19 5.97 13.41
C HIS A 44 2.23 5.97 12.30
N ILE A 45 2.67 4.78 11.91
CA ILE A 45 3.55 4.56 10.77
C ILE A 45 2.80 3.72 9.75
N THR A 46 2.79 4.19 8.50
CA THR A 46 2.29 3.44 7.35
C THR A 46 3.46 2.84 6.57
N VAL A 47 3.42 1.53 6.36
CA VAL A 47 4.35 0.79 5.52
C VAL A 47 3.57 0.18 4.37
N VAL A 48 4.06 0.36 3.14
CA VAL A 48 3.45 -0.23 1.94
C VAL A 48 4.44 -1.13 1.22
N THR A 49 3.96 -2.29 0.78
CA THR A 49 4.73 -3.21 -0.06
C THR A 49 3.91 -3.48 -1.32
N ARG A 50 4.48 -3.19 -2.48
CA ARG A 50 3.79 -3.37 -3.77
C ARG A 50 4.24 -4.64 -4.48
N PHE A 51 3.31 -5.30 -5.14
CA PHE A 51 3.50 -6.48 -5.98
C PHE A 51 2.88 -6.22 -7.36
N THR A 52 3.71 -5.76 -8.29
CA THR A 52 3.34 -5.44 -9.67
C THR A 52 3.48 -6.68 -10.56
N PRO A 53 2.60 -6.87 -11.57
CA PRO A 53 2.84 -7.83 -12.63
C PRO A 53 4.16 -7.57 -13.36
N SER A 54 4.76 -8.61 -13.95
CA SER A 54 6.07 -8.57 -14.61
C SER A 54 6.21 -7.49 -15.71
N SER A 55 5.09 -7.01 -16.24
CA SER A 55 5.01 -5.97 -17.28
C SER A 55 5.11 -4.52 -16.77
N HIS A 56 5.14 -4.27 -15.45
CA HIS A 56 5.02 -2.91 -14.87
C HIS A 56 6.25 -2.41 -14.09
N GLY A 57 7.40 -3.08 -14.25
CA GLY A 57 8.71 -2.66 -13.70
C GLY A 57 9.01 -3.23 -12.31
N SER A 58 10.26 -3.66 -12.08
CA SER A 58 10.62 -4.52 -10.93
C SER A 58 11.31 -3.81 -9.76
N ALA A 59 11.79 -2.57 -9.91
CA ALA A 59 12.80 -2.04 -8.98
C ALA A 59 12.34 -2.03 -7.50
N LEU A 60 11.09 -1.63 -7.24
CA LEU A 60 10.55 -1.61 -5.87
C LEU A 60 9.54 -2.72 -5.59
N ASN A 61 9.56 -3.77 -6.40
CA ASN A 61 8.61 -4.87 -6.25
C ASN A 61 8.97 -5.73 -5.04
N GLY A 62 8.05 -5.85 -4.08
CA GLY A 62 8.28 -6.57 -2.83
C GLY A 62 9.12 -5.83 -1.80
N VAL A 63 9.60 -4.62 -2.10
CA VAL A 63 10.36 -3.80 -1.15
C VAL A 63 9.39 -3.03 -0.24
N PRO A 64 9.47 -3.20 1.10
CA PRO A 64 8.68 -2.40 2.04
C PRO A 64 9.13 -0.94 2.03
N MET A 65 8.15 -0.02 2.01
CA MET A 65 8.37 1.42 1.97
C MET A 65 7.61 2.09 3.11
N THR A 66 8.28 2.85 3.96
CA THR A 66 7.60 3.77 4.88
C THR A 66 7.10 4.96 4.09
N VAL A 67 5.82 5.26 4.20
CA VAL A 67 5.17 6.32 3.41
C VAL A 67 4.40 7.29 4.28
N LYS A 68 4.26 8.51 3.76
CA LYS A 68 3.22 9.44 4.17
C LYS A 68 2.11 9.41 3.13
N CYS A 69 0.91 9.07 3.56
CA CYS A 69 -0.28 9.12 2.71
C CYS A 69 -0.64 10.59 2.47
N VAL A 70 -0.78 10.99 1.20
CA VAL A 70 -1.22 12.35 0.85
C VAL A 70 -2.74 12.44 0.94
N THR A 71 -3.40 11.35 0.54
CA THR A 71 -4.84 11.14 0.64
C THR A 71 -5.09 9.73 1.18
N ASP A 72 -6.26 9.50 1.74
CA ASP A 72 -6.72 8.15 2.06
C ASP A 72 -6.97 7.38 0.75
N PRO A 73 -6.62 6.09 0.68
CA PRO A 73 -6.92 5.28 -0.49
C PRO A 73 -8.42 4.99 -0.59
N ARG A 74 -8.97 5.17 -1.79
CA ARG A 74 -10.39 4.98 -2.09
C ARG A 74 -10.57 4.19 -3.37
N VAL A 75 -11.53 3.27 -3.39
CA VAL A 75 -11.90 2.54 -4.61
C VAL A 75 -12.32 3.52 -5.70
N GLY A 76 -11.86 3.29 -6.93
CA GLY A 76 -12.06 4.16 -8.09
C GLY A 76 -11.03 5.29 -8.23
N GLU A 77 -10.25 5.59 -7.19
CA GLU A 77 -9.28 6.68 -7.18
C GLU A 77 -7.83 6.19 -7.28
N ARG A 78 -6.94 7.08 -7.73
CA ARG A 78 -5.49 6.86 -7.63
C ARG A 78 -5.04 7.27 -6.24
N TRP A 79 -4.25 6.44 -5.59
CA TRP A 79 -3.71 6.74 -4.28
C TRP A 79 -2.32 7.36 -4.38
N HIS A 80 -2.16 8.51 -3.71
CA HIS A 80 -0.94 9.29 -3.69
C HIS A 80 -0.21 9.12 -2.36
N MET A 81 1.05 8.69 -2.44
CA MET A 81 1.93 8.48 -1.29
C MET A 81 3.25 9.20 -1.50
N ILE A 82 3.84 9.71 -0.43
CA ILE A 82 5.21 10.21 -0.39
C ILE A 82 6.06 9.12 0.26
N VAL A 83 7.14 8.70 -0.40
CA VAL A 83 8.05 7.70 0.17
C VAL A 83 9.03 8.39 1.11
N LEU A 84 8.99 8.03 2.39
CA LEU A 84 9.85 8.61 3.43
C LEU A 84 11.12 7.80 3.64
N ALA A 85 11.00 6.47 3.59
CA ALA A 85 12.13 5.57 3.77
C ALA A 85 11.89 4.24 3.03
N LEU A 86 12.99 3.60 2.65
CA LEU A 86 13.03 2.24 2.12
C LEU A 86 13.79 1.37 3.13
N ASP A 87 13.44 0.08 3.23
CA ASP A 87 14.22 -0.83 4.07
C ASP A 87 15.66 -0.93 3.53
N PRO A 88 16.67 -0.49 4.30
CA PRO A 88 18.06 -0.40 3.86
C PRO A 88 18.69 -1.77 3.54
N LYS A 89 18.05 -2.89 3.91
CA LYS A 89 18.47 -4.24 3.53
C LYS A 89 18.28 -4.53 2.04
N HIS A 90 17.51 -3.71 1.33
CA HIS A 90 17.32 -3.86 -0.12
C HIS A 90 18.30 -2.93 -0.85
N GLU A 91 19.21 -3.49 -1.66
CA GLU A 91 20.26 -2.75 -2.38
C GLU A 91 19.71 -1.57 -3.22
N ILE A 92 18.47 -1.68 -3.67
CA ILE A 92 17.74 -0.64 -4.41
C ILE A 92 17.47 0.61 -3.56
N ALA A 93 17.42 0.50 -2.24
CA ALA A 93 17.29 1.64 -1.32
C ALA A 93 18.48 2.61 -1.42
N GLN A 94 19.68 2.11 -1.73
CA GLN A 94 20.88 2.94 -1.89
C GLN A 94 20.92 3.66 -3.24
N GLN A 95 20.47 3.03 -4.33
CA GLN A 95 20.44 3.64 -5.67
C GLN A 95 19.35 4.72 -5.82
N ILE A 96 18.24 4.59 -5.08
CA ILE A 96 17.10 5.53 -5.14
C ILE A 96 17.40 6.87 -4.46
N ALA A 97 18.29 6.88 -3.45
CA ALA A 97 18.74 8.08 -2.76
C ALA A 97 19.44 9.11 -3.69
N GLU A 98 19.88 8.67 -4.88
CA GLU A 98 20.62 9.51 -5.83
C GLU A 98 19.77 10.02 -7.02
N GLY A 99 18.49 9.65 -7.17
CA GLY A 99 17.70 10.08 -8.35
C GLY A 99 16.18 9.88 -8.41
N GLY A 100 15.51 9.30 -7.41
CA GLY A 100 14.03 9.18 -7.34
C GLY A 100 13.59 7.85 -6.70
N VAL A 101 12.52 7.75 -5.89
CA VAL A 101 11.17 8.30 -6.04
C VAL A 101 10.67 8.99 -4.74
N PRO A 102 10.40 10.31 -4.75
CA PRO A 102 9.83 11.02 -3.59
C PRO A 102 8.31 10.80 -3.43
N ALA A 103 7.59 10.37 -4.48
CA ALA A 103 6.16 10.11 -4.43
C ALA A 103 5.73 8.94 -5.34
N TYR A 104 4.91 8.04 -4.81
CA TYR A 104 4.32 6.91 -5.53
C TYR A 104 2.82 7.16 -5.75
N VAL A 105 2.36 6.96 -6.99
CA VAL A 105 0.96 7.09 -7.38
C VAL A 105 0.50 5.79 -8.01
N THR A 106 -0.60 5.23 -7.51
CA THR A 106 -1.17 3.99 -8.05
C THR A 106 -1.93 4.22 -9.35
N THR A 107 -2.24 3.14 -10.08
CA THR A 107 -3.43 3.12 -10.94
C THR A 107 -4.69 3.10 -10.06
N PRO A 108 -5.90 3.34 -10.62
CA PRO A 108 -7.12 3.36 -9.82
C PRO A 108 -7.28 2.10 -8.98
N ILE A 109 -7.63 2.26 -7.71
CA ILE A 109 -7.90 1.15 -6.79
C ILE A 109 -9.20 0.47 -7.21
N VAL A 110 -9.21 -0.86 -7.21
CA VAL A 110 -10.40 -1.68 -7.52
C VAL A 110 -10.92 -2.43 -6.32
N SER A 111 -10.10 -2.66 -5.29
CA SER A 111 -10.55 -3.24 -4.03
C SER A 111 -9.63 -2.85 -2.87
N ILE A 112 -10.21 -2.78 -1.68
CA ILE A 112 -9.52 -2.59 -0.41
C ILE A 112 -10.13 -3.61 0.55
N ARG A 113 -9.31 -4.39 1.25
CA ARG A 113 -9.78 -5.29 2.30
C ARG A 113 -8.83 -5.28 3.49
N ARG A 114 -9.37 -5.23 4.71
CA ARG A 114 -8.58 -5.49 5.93
C ARG A 114 -8.26 -6.98 5.99
N LEU A 115 -7.06 -7.33 6.44
CA LEU A 115 -6.67 -8.71 6.74
C LEU A 115 -6.82 -8.90 8.26
N GLU A 116 -7.55 -9.95 8.64
CA GLU A 116 -7.73 -10.40 10.03
C GLU A 116 -6.59 -11.31 10.50
#